data_AF-D3APN4-F1
#
_entry.id   AF-D3APN4-F1
#
_cell.length_a   1.000
_cell.length_b   1.000
_cell.length_c   1.000
_cell.angle_alpha   90.00
_cell.angle_beta   90.00
_cell.angle_gamma   90.00
#
_symmetry.space_group_name_H-M   'P 1'
#
loop_
_entity.id
_entity.type
_entity.pdbx_description
1 polymer ?
#
loop_
_entity_poly.entity_id
_entity_poly.type
_entity_poly.pdbx_seq_one_letter_code
_entity_poly.pdbx_strand_id
1 'polypeptide(L)'
;MDIKLVDSEIKVMDVLWKEGDTMAKHVADVMKKRYNWNVNTTYTLLKRCIKKGAVERIDPNFVCHALVKQEEVQEQETDELLHKVFDGSVDKLFASLLGRKNLSAEQVEKLKQMVEELGGDGK
;
A
#
# COMPACT_ATOMS: atom_id res chain seq x y z
N MET A 1 -14.72 3.43 6.98
CA MET A 1 -15.17 3.10 5.61
C MET A 1 -14.15 2.12 5.06
N ASP A 2 -14.55 0.91 4.68
CA ASP A 2 -13.62 -0.07 4.08
C ASP A 2 -13.35 0.29 2.61
N ILE A 3 -12.31 1.11 2.39
CA ILE A 3 -11.89 1.51 1.06
C ILE A 3 -10.95 0.44 0.51
N LYS A 4 -11.52 -0.53 -0.21
CA LYS A 4 -10.73 -1.58 -0.84
C LYS A 4 -10.15 -1.13 -2.18
N LEU A 5 -8.83 -1.05 -2.27
CA LEU A 5 -8.09 -0.74 -3.49
C LEU A 5 -7.56 -2.01 -4.14
N VAL A 6 -7.61 -2.08 -5.47
CA VAL A 6 -6.94 -3.18 -6.21
C VAL A 6 -5.52 -2.80 -6.57
N ASP A 7 -4.66 -3.75 -6.92
CA ASP A 7 -3.24 -3.54 -7.25
C ASP A 7 -2.97 -2.35 -8.17
N SER A 8 -3.81 -2.17 -9.19
CA SER A 8 -3.63 -1.08 -10.15
C SER A 8 -3.96 0.29 -9.56
N GLU A 9 -4.92 0.35 -8.64
CA GLU A 9 -5.27 1.57 -7.90
C GLU A 9 -4.22 1.87 -6.83
N ILE A 10 -3.70 0.84 -6.13
CA ILE A 10 -2.59 0.97 -5.17
C ILE A 10 -1.37 1.58 -5.86
N LYS A 11 -1.02 1.17 -7.09
CA LYS A 11 0.10 1.78 -7.83
C LYS A 11 -0.09 3.26 -8.14
N VAL A 12 -1.33 3.70 -8.35
CA VAL A 12 -1.65 5.12 -8.55
C VAL A 12 -1.56 5.87 -7.22
N MET A 13 -2.07 5.28 -6.14
CA MET A 13 -2.00 5.83 -4.79
C MET A 13 -0.55 5.93 -4.29
N ASP A 14 0.34 5.00 -4.66
CA ASP A 14 1.77 5.06 -4.33
C ASP A 14 2.43 6.36 -4.79
N VAL A 15 1.99 6.93 -5.92
CA VAL A 15 2.47 8.24 -6.37
C VAL A 15 1.98 9.34 -5.42
N LEU A 16 0.68 9.33 -5.07
CA LEU A 16 0.09 10.33 -4.18
C LEU A 16 0.65 10.28 -2.75
N TRP A 17 0.91 9.08 -2.22
CA TRP A 17 1.52 8.93 -0.89
C TRP A 17 2.96 9.42 -0.84
N LYS A 18 3.72 9.25 -1.93
CA LYS A 18 5.13 9.66 -1.99
C LYS A 18 5.31 11.13 -2.33
N GLU A 19 4.48 11.65 -3.22
CA GLU A 19 4.64 12.98 -3.82
C GLU A 19 3.64 14.00 -3.25
N GLY A 20 2.65 13.54 -2.47
CA GLY A 20 1.59 14.38 -1.93
C GLY A 20 0.59 14.81 -3.00
N ASP A 21 -0.02 15.97 -2.79
CA ASP A 21 -1.03 16.53 -3.68
C ASP A 21 -0.47 16.76 -5.08
N THR A 22 -0.97 15.97 -6.03
CA THR A 22 -0.34 15.86 -7.35
C THR A 22 -1.38 15.96 -8.45
N MET A 23 -1.05 16.68 -9.53
CA MET A 23 -1.93 16.77 -10.70
C MET A 23 -2.13 15.41 -11.38
N ALA A 24 -3.35 15.08 -11.79
CA ALA A 24 -3.66 13.84 -12.52
C ALA A 24 -2.77 13.63 -13.75
N LYS A 25 -2.37 14.71 -14.43
CA LYS A 25 -1.42 14.68 -15.54
C LYS A 25 -0.04 14.18 -15.11
N HIS A 26 0.48 14.65 -13.98
CA HIS A 26 1.79 14.21 -13.48
C HIS A 26 1.75 12.73 -13.08
N VAL A 27 0.68 12.31 -12.38
CA VAL A 27 0.46 10.89 -12.08
C VAL A 27 0.46 10.07 -13.38
N ALA A 28 -0.21 10.52 -14.44
CA ALA A 28 -0.18 9.83 -15.73
C ALA A 28 1.23 9.73 -16.33
N ASP A 29 2.05 10.78 -16.23
CA ASP A 29 3.44 10.77 -16.70
C ASP A 29 4.31 9.78 -15.91
N VAL A 30 4.16 9.74 -14.58
CA VAL A 30 4.87 8.79 -13.71
C VAL A 30 4.47 7.35 -14.04
N MET A 31 3.17 7.09 -14.21
CA MET A 31 2.66 5.75 -14.52
C MET A 31 3.06 5.28 -15.92
N LYS A 32 3.13 6.19 -16.88
CA LYS A 32 3.68 5.89 -18.22
C LYS A 32 5.16 5.51 -18.12
N LYS A 33 5.97 6.20 -17.33
CA LYS A 33 7.39 5.89 -17.15
C LYS A 33 7.63 4.57 -16.42
N ARG A 34 6.88 4.29 -15.35
CA ARG A 34 7.09 3.10 -14.50
C ARG A 34 6.47 1.82 -15.07
N TYR A 35 5.29 1.92 -15.70
CA TYR A 35 4.48 0.76 -16.09
C TYR A 35 4.05 0.77 -17.55
N ASN A 36 4.49 1.75 -18.35
CA ASN A 36 4.09 1.95 -19.75
C ASN A 36 2.56 2.04 -19.94
N TRP A 37 1.85 2.57 -18.95
CA TRP A 37 0.41 2.79 -19.06
C TRP A 37 0.12 3.99 -19.94
N ASN A 38 -0.96 3.89 -20.73
CA ASN A 38 -1.48 5.05 -21.45
C ASN A 38 -2.17 6.02 -20.46
N VAL A 39 -2.30 7.27 -20.86
CA VAL A 39 -2.90 8.34 -20.03
C VAL A 39 -4.33 7.99 -19.63
N ASN A 40 -5.13 7.45 -20.55
CA ASN A 40 -6.53 7.11 -20.27
C ASN A 40 -6.68 6.05 -19.17
N THR A 41 -5.77 5.06 -19.12
CA THR A 41 -5.73 4.05 -18.06
C THR A 41 -5.54 4.71 -16.70
N THR A 42 -4.56 5.60 -16.56
CA THR A 42 -4.31 6.30 -15.30
C THR A 42 -5.50 7.17 -14.89
N TYR A 43 -6.09 7.93 -15.82
CA TYR A 43 -7.28 8.74 -15.53
C TYR A 43 -8.49 7.88 -15.14
N THR A 44 -8.64 6.71 -15.74
CA THR A 44 -9.71 5.76 -15.38
C THR A 44 -9.51 5.26 -13.95
N LEU A 45 -8.28 4.91 -13.58
CA LEU A 45 -7.96 4.45 -12.22
C LEU A 45 -8.14 5.58 -11.20
N LEU A 46 -7.67 6.79 -11.47
CA LEU A 46 -7.91 7.97 -10.60
C LEU A 46 -9.41 8.21 -10.39
N LYS A 47 -10.23 8.15 -11.44
CA LYS A 47 -11.70 8.26 -11.31
C LYS A 47 -12.30 7.14 -10.45
N ARG A 48 -11.76 5.92 -10.54
CA ARG A 48 -12.19 4.82 -9.66
C ARG A 48 -11.80 5.07 -8.20
N CYS A 49 -10.58 5.54 -7.95
CA CYS A 49 -10.14 5.92 -6.60
C CYS A 49 -11.03 7.05 -6.02
N ILE A 50 -11.38 8.05 -6.83
CA ILE A 50 -12.32 9.11 -6.43
C ILE A 50 -13.70 8.53 -6.11
N LYS A 51 -14.24 7.67 -6.98
CA LYS A 51 -15.54 7.01 -6.74
C LYS A 51 -15.55 6.17 -5.46
N LYS A 52 -14.40 5.61 -5.08
CA LYS A 52 -14.22 4.84 -3.84
C LYS A 52 -13.99 5.70 -2.60
N GLY A 53 -13.86 7.02 -2.74
CA GLY A 53 -13.52 7.91 -1.63
C GLY A 53 -12.06 7.83 -1.19
N ALA A 54 -11.19 7.20 -1.99
CA ALA A 54 -9.75 7.10 -1.69
C ALA A 54 -8.98 8.37 -2.07
N VAL A 55 -9.52 9.13 -3.03
CA VAL A 55 -8.90 10.33 -3.59
C VAL A 55 -9.94 11.43 -3.69
N GLU A 56 -9.56 12.63 -3.28
CA GLU A 56 -10.31 13.84 -3.57
C GLU A 56 -9.73 14.55 -4.79
N ARG A 57 -10.59 15.09 -5.65
CA ARG A 57 -10.18 15.99 -6.73
C ARG A 57 -10.37 17.43 -6.27
N ILE A 58 -9.30 18.19 -6.33
CA ILE A 58 -9.30 19.63 -6.08
C ILE A 58 -9.16 20.35 -7.43
N ASP A 59 -10.04 21.33 -7.65
CA ASP A 59 -10.01 22.23 -8.81
C ASP A 59 -9.52 23.62 -8.39
N PRO A 60 -8.85 24.38 -9.29
CA PRO A 60 -8.58 24.07 -10.69
C PRO A 60 -7.42 23.06 -10.89
N ASN A 61 -7.29 22.53 -12.11
CA ASN A 61 -6.19 21.67 -12.59
C ASN A 61 -6.24 20.17 -12.22
N PHE A 62 -7.35 19.67 -11.67
CA PHE A 62 -7.49 18.25 -11.33
C PHE A 62 -6.29 17.75 -10.49
N VAL A 63 -6.07 18.43 -9.37
CA VAL A 63 -5.14 17.98 -8.32
C VAL A 63 -5.79 16.81 -7.58
N CYS A 64 -5.04 15.74 -7.38
CA CYS A 64 -5.48 14.55 -6.67
C CYS A 64 -4.87 14.57 -5.27
N HIS A 65 -5.73 14.55 -4.25
CA HIS A 65 -5.37 14.48 -2.84
C HIS A 65 -5.74 13.09 -2.30
N ALA A 66 -4.82 12.41 -1.62
CA ALA A 66 -5.10 11.10 -1.03
C ALA A 66 -5.89 11.26 0.28
N LEU A 67 -7.06 10.62 0.37
CA LEU A 67 -7.91 10.64 1.57
C LEU A 67 -7.65 9.44 2.51
N VAL A 68 -6.95 8.42 2.01
CA VAL A 68 -6.56 7.23 2.76
C VAL A 68 -5.06 7.20 2.93
N LYS A 69 -4.59 6.77 4.10
CA LYS A 69 -3.16 6.62 4.37
C LYS A 69 -2.62 5.31 3.82
N GLN A 70 -1.33 5.28 3.54
CA GLN A 70 -0.68 4.08 3.04
C GLN A 70 -0.74 2.95 4.07
N GLU A 71 -0.53 3.29 5.34
CA GLU A 71 -0.50 2.36 6.46
C GLU A 71 -1.87 1.68 6.66
N GLU A 72 -2.96 2.43 6.55
CA GLU A 72 -4.34 1.92 6.69
C GLU A 72 -4.64 0.86 5.60
N VAL A 73 -4.21 1.12 4.36
CA VAL A 73 -4.40 0.17 3.25
C VAL A 73 -3.50 -1.06 3.43
N GLN A 74 -2.27 -0.88 3.92
CA GLN A 74 -1.35 -2.00 4.18
C GLN A 74 -1.83 -2.92 5.29
N GLU A 75 -2.37 -2.36 6.38
CA GLU A 75 -2.92 -3.12 7.50
C GLU A 75 -4.11 -3.97 7.05
N GLN A 76 -5.06 -3.36 6.32
CA GLN A 76 -6.21 -4.07 5.76
C GLN A 76 -5.81 -5.22 4.82
N GLU A 77 -4.88 -4.97 3.90
CA GLU A 77 -4.39 -6.01 2.97
C GLU A 77 -3.63 -7.13 3.71
N THR A 78 -2.91 -6.80 4.78
CA THR A 78 -2.19 -7.78 5.60
C THR A 78 -3.16 -8.68 6.34
N ASP A 79 -4.18 -8.12 6.99
CA ASP A 79 -5.23 -8.88 7.66
C ASP A 79 -5.99 -9.78 6.67
N GLU A 80 -6.34 -9.25 5.49
CA GLU A 80 -6.99 -10.06 4.46
C GLU A 80 -6.12 -11.23 4.00
N LEU A 81 -4.83 -10.99 3.77
CA LEU A 81 -3.87 -12.03 3.38
C LEU A 81 -3.72 -13.08 4.49
N LEU A 82 -3.62 -12.63 5.75
CA LEU A 82 -3.50 -13.49 6.91
C LEU A 82 -4.71 -14.42 7.03
N HIS A 83 -5.92 -13.87 6.93
CA HIS A 83 -7.15 -14.65 7.03
C HIS A 83 -7.38 -15.56 5.81
N LYS A 84 -7.12 -15.10 4.59
CA LYS A 84 -7.35 -15.93 3.38
C LYS A 84 -6.34 -17.05 3.19
N VAL A 85 -5.07 -16.81 3.45
CA VAL A 85 -3.97 -17.69 3.03
C VAL A 85 -3.39 -18.47 4.21
N PHE A 86 -3.41 -17.87 5.40
CA PHE A 86 -2.77 -18.43 6.59
C PHE A 86 -3.77 -18.78 7.70
N ASP A 87 -5.09 -18.73 7.41
CA ASP A 87 -6.16 -19.09 8.34
C ASP A 87 -6.06 -18.30 9.66
N GLY A 88 -5.70 -17.01 9.57
CA GLY A 88 -5.52 -16.14 10.73
C GLY A 88 -4.22 -16.38 11.52
N SER A 89 -3.38 -17.35 11.13
CA SER A 89 -2.20 -17.72 11.89
C SER A 89 -0.98 -16.89 11.50
N VAL A 90 -0.65 -15.94 12.38
CA VAL A 90 0.55 -15.09 12.27
C VAL A 90 1.82 -15.95 12.29
N ASP A 91 1.86 -16.97 13.15
CA ASP A 91 3.00 -17.90 13.25
C ASP A 91 3.28 -18.64 11.94
N LYS A 92 2.23 -19.08 11.22
CA LYS A 92 2.38 -19.74 9.91
C LYS A 92 2.89 -18.77 8.85
N LEU A 93 2.43 -17.52 8.87
CA LEU A 93 2.92 -16.46 7.98
C LEU A 93 4.43 -16.25 8.20
N PHE A 94 4.85 -16.07 9.46
CA PHE A 94 6.27 -15.93 9.81
C PHE A 94 7.08 -17.17 9.45
N ALA A 95 6.62 -18.37 9.79
CA ALA A 95 7.30 -19.61 9.42
C ALA A 95 7.48 -19.75 7.90
N SER A 96 6.49 -19.33 7.09
CA SER A 96 6.60 -19.33 5.63
C SER A 96 7.56 -18.26 5.10
N LEU A 97 7.58 -17.06 5.70
CA LEU A 97 8.50 -15.97 5.33
C LEU A 97 9.95 -16.34 5.66
N LEU A 98 10.19 -16.88 6.85
CA LEU A 98 11.49 -17.29 7.35
C LEU A 98 11.98 -18.57 6.66
N GLY A 99 11.11 -19.55 6.45
CA GLY A 99 11.45 -20.82 5.81
C GLY A 99 11.80 -20.72 4.33
N ARG A 100 11.41 -19.63 3.64
CA ARG A 100 11.70 -19.40 2.21
C ARG A 100 12.88 -18.45 1.94
N LYS A 101 13.46 -17.78 2.94
CA LYS A 101 14.51 -16.76 2.73
C LYS A 101 15.82 -17.09 3.44
N ASN A 102 16.93 -16.89 2.71
CA ASN A 102 18.24 -16.58 3.27
C ASN A 102 18.20 -15.15 3.84
N LEU A 103 17.62 -14.97 5.02
CA LEU A 103 17.76 -13.69 5.72
C LEU A 103 19.22 -13.46 6.06
N SER A 104 19.71 -12.23 5.90
CA SER A 104 21.02 -11.87 6.42
C SER A 104 20.98 -11.86 7.95
N ALA A 105 22.15 -12.03 8.59
CA ALA A 105 22.26 -11.92 10.04
C ALA A 105 21.71 -10.58 10.58
N GLU A 106 21.91 -9.50 9.82
CA GLU A 106 21.39 -8.16 10.14
C GLU A 106 19.85 -8.11 10.11
N GLN A 107 19.23 -8.75 9.12
CA GLN A 107 17.76 -8.82 9.04
C GLN A 107 17.17 -9.66 10.18
N VAL A 108 17.84 -10.76 10.56
CA VAL A 108 17.44 -11.57 11.71
C VAL A 108 17.54 -10.77 13.01
N GLU A 109 18.63 -10.04 13.20
CA GLU A 109 18.83 -9.23 14.41
C GLU A 109 17.80 -8.10 14.52
N LYS A 110 17.50 -7.42 13.41
CA LYS A 110 16.44 -6.41 13.37
C LYS A 110 15.07 -7.02 13.71
N LEU A 111 14.75 -8.21 13.21
CA LEU A 111 13.51 -8.91 13.55
C LEU A 111 13.44 -9.27 15.04
N LYS A 112 14.54 -9.73 15.64
CA LYS A 112 14.60 -10.00 17.09
C LYS A 112 14.32 -8.74 17.90
N GLN A 113 14.98 -7.63 17.56
CA GLN A 113 14.78 -6.34 18.24
C GLN A 113 13.31 -5.91 18.16
N MET A 114 12.69 -5.99 16.98
CA MET A 114 11.28 -5.66 16.82
C MET A 114 10.36 -6.54 17.70
N VAL A 115 10.67 -7.84 17.85
CA VAL A 115 9.89 -8.75 18.70
C VAL A 115 10.12 -8.46 20.20
N GLU A 116 11.35 -8.14 20.60
CA GLU A 116 11.68 -7.74 21.97
C GLU A 116 11.00 -6.43 22.37
N GLU A 117 10.96 -5.44 21.47
CA GLU A 117 10.24 -4.18 21.68
C GLU A 117 8.72 -4.39 21.83
N LEU A 118 8.13 -5.33 21.07
CA LEU A 118 6.71 -5.69 21.18
C LEU A 118 6.38 -6.52 22.42
N GLY A 119 7.32 -7.34 22.90
CA GLY A 119 7.18 -8.16 24.11
C GLY A 119 7.50 -7.42 25.42
N GLY A 120 7.91 -6.15 25.35
CA GLY A 120 8.40 -5.36 26.47
C GLY A 120 7.32 -4.75 27.39
N ASP A 121 6.06 -4.69 26.98
CA ASP A 121 4.93 -4.19 27.80
C ASP A 121 4.21 -5.32 28.55
N GLY A 122 5.01 -6.19 29.19
CA GLY A 122 4.56 -7.21 30.13
C GLY A 122 5.05 -6.92 31.54
N LYS A 123 4.60 -5.82 32.15
CA LYS A 123 4.68 -5.61 33.59
C LYS A 123 3.35 -5.18 34.18
#